data_AF-A0A225DPR7-F1
#
_entry.id   AF-A0A225DPR7-F1
#
_cell.length_a   1.000
_cell.length_b   1.000
_cell.length_c   1.000
_cell.angle_alpha   90.00
_cell.angle_beta   90.00
_cell.angle_gamma   90.00
#
_symmetry.space_group_name_H-M   'P 1'
#
loop_
_entity.id
_entity.type
_entity.pdbx_description
1 polymer ?
#
loop_
_entity_poly.entity_id
_entity_poly.type
_entity_poly.pdbx_seq_one_letter_code
_entity_poly.pdbx_strand_id
1 'polypeptide(L)' 'MQFNFVVSTNERAVRLWQSLGFAIIGTVPGAFRHRVHGPVPVYIMYRAL' A
#
# COMPACT_ATOMS: atom_id res chain seq x y z
N MET A 1 -14.91 -5.34 -7.14
CA MET A 1 -14.27 -5.08 -5.84
C MET A 1 -12.89 -5.72 -5.80
N GLN A 2 -11.82 -4.93 -5.62
CA GLN A 2 -10.44 -5.41 -5.46
C GLN A 2 -9.73 -4.67 -4.32
N PHE A 3 -8.82 -5.36 -3.62
CA PHE A 3 -7.99 -4.81 -2.55
C PHE A 3 -6.52 -5.21 -2.72
N ASN A 4 -5.63 -4.28 -2.38
CA ASN A 4 -4.19 -4.51 -2.35
C ASN A 4 -3.58 -4.12 -0.99
N PHE A 5 -2.64 -4.95 -0.53
CA PHE A 5 -1.77 -4.69 0.61
C PHE A 5 -0.43 -4.18 0.06
N VAL A 6 -0.14 -2.88 0.23
CA VAL A 6 1.00 -2.22 -0.43
C VAL A 6 1.93 -1.60 0.60
N VAL A 7 3.17 -2.12 0.69
CA VAL A 7 4.21 -1.60 1.58
C VAL A 7 4.47 -0.13 1.30
N SER A 8 4.39 0.73 2.32
CA SER A 8 4.42 2.19 2.13
C SER A 8 5.71 2.71 1.51
N THR A 9 6.83 2.02 1.73
CA THR A 9 8.14 2.37 1.17
C THR A 9 8.30 1.98 -0.30
N ASN A 10 7.40 1.18 -0.87
CA ASN A 10 7.43 0.83 -2.28
C ASN A 10 6.68 1.89 -3.11
N GLU A 11 7.25 3.09 -3.20
CA GLU A 11 6.64 4.23 -3.90
C GLU A 11 6.24 3.92 -5.35
N ARG A 12 7.02 3.07 -6.04
CA ARG A 12 6.72 2.64 -7.42
C ARG A 12 5.41 1.87 -7.48
N ALA A 13 5.20 0.90 -6.58
CA ALA A 13 3.95 0.16 -6.53
C ALA A 13 2.78 1.04 -6.12
N VAL A 14 2.97 1.96 -5.16
CA VAL A 14 1.93 2.90 -4.73
C VAL A 14 1.45 3.75 -5.92
N ARG A 15 2.38 4.37 -6.66
CA ARG A 15 2.04 5.19 -7.84
C ARG A 15 1.39 4.37 -8.95
N LEU A 16 1.87 3.15 -9.19
CA LEU A 16 1.26 2.24 -10.16
C LEU A 16 -0.22 1.97 -9.81
N TRP A 17 -0.50 1.57 -8.57
CA TRP A 17 -1.87 1.27 -8.16
C TRP A 17 -2.77 2.50 -8.18
N GLN A 18 -2.27 3.67 -7.77
CA GLN A 18 -3.00 4.93 -7.92
C GLN A 18 -3.35 5.23 -9.39
N SER A 19 -2.42 5.03 -10.32
CA SER A 19 -2.68 5.22 -11.77
C SER A 19 -3.70 4.24 -12.34
N LEU A 20 -3.83 3.06 -11.73
CA LEU A 20 -4.83 2.05 -12.08
C LEU A 20 -6.19 2.29 -11.40
N GLY A 21 -6.38 3.43 -10.73
CA GLY A 21 -7.64 3.82 -10.09
C GLY A 21 -7.87 3.22 -8.71
N PHE A 22 -6.82 2.76 -8.02
CA PHE A 22 -6.94 2.37 -6.62
C PHE A 22 -6.78 3.58 -5.70
N ALA A 23 -7.64 3.69 -4.70
CA ALA A 23 -7.53 4.67 -3.62
C ALA A 23 -6.92 4.03 -2.37
N ILE A 24 -6.10 4.76 -1.63
CA ILE A 24 -5.68 4.35 -0.28
C ILE A 24 -6.86 4.60 0.65
N ILE A 25 -7.39 3.54 1.26
CA ILE A 25 -8.54 3.61 2.17
C ILE A 25 -8.14 3.43 3.64
N GLY A 26 -6.89 3.06 3.90
CA GLY A 26 -6.38 2.89 5.25
C GLY A 26 -4.88 2.68 5.27
N THR A 27 -4.30 2.90 6.44
CA THR A 27 -2.88 2.66 6.72
C THR A 27 -2.77 1.84 7.99
N VAL A 28 -2.01 0.75 7.94
CA VAL A 28 -1.71 -0.08 9.11
C VAL A 28 -0.26 0.17 9.52
N PRO A 29 0.00 0.82 10.68
CA PRO A 29 1.36 1.12 11.12
C PRO A 29 2.11 -0.17 11.46
N GLY A 30 3.39 -0.26 11.08
CA GLY A 30 4.28 -1.38 11.41
C GLY A 30 3.89 -2.74 10.84
N ALA A 31 2.96 -2.78 9.87
CA ALA A 31 2.43 -4.02 9.30
C ALA A 31 3.41 -4.80 8.43
N PHE A 32 4.55 -4.21 8.04
CA PHE A 32 5.57 -4.88 7.26
C PHE A 32 6.96 -4.64 7.86
N ARG A 33 7.77 -5.69 8.01
CA ARG A 33 9.16 -5.59 8.48
C ARG A 33 10.11 -5.45 7.30
N HIS A 34 10.43 -4.21 6.94
CA HIS A 34 11.40 -3.90 5.90
C HIS A 34 12.83 -4.22 6.37
N ARG A 35 13.64 -4.87 5.52
CA ARG A 35 15.01 -5.29 5.88
C ARG A 35 15.92 -4.14 6.29
N VAL A 36 15.76 -2.96 5.67
CA VAL A 36 16.59 -1.77 5.92
C VAL A 36 15.91 -0.76 6.84
N HIS A 37 14.59 -0.67 6.82
CA HIS A 37 13.84 0.41 7.48
C HIS A 37 13.09 -0.04 8.73
N GLY A 38 13.22 -1.32 9.12
CA GLY A 38 12.50 -1.88 10.26
C GLY A 38 10.99 -1.97 9.99
N PRO A 39 10.15 -1.89 11.03
CA PRO A 39 8.70 -1.89 10.86
C PRO A 39 8.25 -0.64 10.10
N VAL A 40 7.61 -0.85 8.95
CA VAL A 40 7.07 0.21 8.10
C VAL A 40 5.55 0.06 7.95
N PRO A 41 4.83 1.15 7.70
CA PRO A 41 3.40 1.10 7.41
C PRO A 41 3.09 0.33 6.12
N VAL A 42 1.83 -0.06 6.00
CA VAL A 42 1.26 -0.60 4.78
C VAL A 42 -0.03 0.13 4.46
N TYR A 43 -0.24 0.41 3.18
CA TYR A 43 -1.49 0.94 2.66
C TYR A 43 -2.44 -0.20 2.31
N ILE A 44 -3.69 -0.07 2.76
CA ILE A 44 -4.80 -0.82 2.21
C ILE A 44 -5.37 0.01 1.07
N MET A 45 -5.25 -0.51 -0.15
CA MET A 45 -5.74 0.15 -1.35
C MET A 45 -6.96 -0.58 -1.89
N TYR A 46 -7.94 0.17 -2.38
CA TYR A 46 -9.22 -0.36 -2.85
C TYR A 46 -9.62 0.25 -4.19
N ARG A 47 -10.27 -0.56 -5.02
CA ARG A 47 -10.96 -0.14 -6.25
C ARG A 47 -12.29 -0.87 -6.40
N ALA A 48 -13.35 -0.12 -6.67
CA ALA A 48 -14.63 -0.69 -7.10
C ALA A 48 -14.50 -1.22 -8.54
N LEU A 49 -15.09 -2.38 -8.83
CA LEU A 49 -15.14 -2.93 -10.20
C LEU A 49 -16.50 -2.59 -10.79
#